data_AF-X1RHN3-F1
#
_entry.id   AF-X1RHN3-F1
#
_cell.length_a   1.000
_cell.length_b   1.000
_cell.length_c   1.000
_cell.angle_alpha   90.00
_cell.angle_beta   90.00
_cell.angle_gamma   90.00
#
_symmetry.space_group_name_H-M   'P 1'
#
loop_
_entity.id
_entity.type
_entity.pdbx_description
1 polymer ?
#
loop_
_entity_poly.entity_id
_entity_poly.type
_entity_poly.pdbx_seq_one_letter_code
_entity_poly.pdbx_strand_id
1 'polypeptide(L)' 'MARPSPLEIYALLDKSNCKDCGRDTCMAFATDLLERNVVVQDCSHLMQDPKQAK' A
#
# COMPACT_ATOMS: atom_id res chain seq x y z
N MET A 1 -13.47 -7.25 -15.21
CA MET A 1 -13.01 -6.60 -13.97
C MET A 1 -11.62 -7.13 -13.67
N ALA A 2 -10.58 -6.33 -13.86
CA ALA A 2 -9.21 -6.76 -13.55
C ALA A 2 -8.97 -6.61 -12.04
N ARG A 3 -8.54 -7.68 -11.38
CA ARG A 3 -8.10 -7.59 -9.99
C ARG A 3 -6.76 -6.86 -9.99
N PRO A 4 -6.58 -5.77 -9.21
CA PRO A 4 -5.30 -5.07 -9.17
C PRO A 4 -4.20 -6.06 -8.77
N SER A 5 -3.08 -5.97 -9.47
CA SER A 5 -1.90 -6.77 -9.17
C SER A 5 -1.10 -6.14 -8.01
N PRO A 6 -0.33 -6.92 -7.24
CA PRO A 6 0.51 -6.38 -6.18
C PRO A 6 1.50 -5.34 -6.71
N LEU A 7 1.93 -5.50 -7.97
CA LEU A 7 2.81 -4.58 -8.67
C LEU A 7 2.17 -3.22 -8.94
N GLU A 8 0.89 -3.17 -9.31
CA GLU A 8 0.17 -1.92 -9.53
C GLU A 8 0.01 -1.14 -8.22
N ILE A 9 -0.33 -1.82 -7.13
CA ILE A 9 -0.39 -1.18 -5.82
C ILE A 9 0.99 -0.69 -5.41
N TYR A 10 2.01 -1.54 -5.53
CA TYR A 10 3.40 -1.17 -5.22
C TYR A 10 3.90 0.03 -6.05
N ALA A 11 3.42 0.20 -7.28
CA ALA A 11 3.74 1.36 -8.11
C ALA A 11 3.14 2.68 -7.58
N LEU A 12 2.03 2.60 -6.83
CA LEU A 12 1.38 3.74 -6.19
C LEU A 12 1.97 4.07 -4.81
N LEU A 13 2.70 3.14 -4.21
CA LEU A 13 3.42 3.38 -2.95
C LEU A 13 4.67 4.23 -3.19
N ASP A 14 5.15 4.86 -2.12
CA ASP A 14 6.39 5.66 -2.10
C ASP A 14 7.68 4.83 -2.25
N LYS A 15 7.56 3.49 -2.10
CA LYS A 15 8.66 2.51 -2.16
C LYS A 15 9.76 2.80 -1.13
N SER A 16 9.44 3.52 -0.06
CA SER A 16 10.39 3.87 1.00
C SER A 16 10.78 2.65 1.85
N ASN A 17 9.92 1.63 1.90
CA ASN A 17 10.00 0.50 2.82
C ASN A 17 10.17 0.97 4.28
N CYS A 18 9.47 2.05 4.66
CA CYS A 18 9.59 2.69 5.97
C CYS A 18 9.25 1.77 7.16
N LYS A 19 8.45 0.72 6.94
CA LYS A 19 7.94 -0.21 7.96
C LYS A 19 7.01 0.42 9.01
N ASP A 20 6.61 1.67 8.84
CA ASP A 20 5.69 2.37 9.77
C ASP A 20 4.31 1.70 9.86
N CYS A 21 3.91 1.04 8.78
CA CYS A 21 2.69 0.23 8.73
C CYS A 21 2.86 -1.17 9.34
N GLY A 22 4.02 -1.52 9.91
CA GLY A 22 4.28 -2.84 10.51
C GLY A 22 4.64 -3.95 9.51
N ARG A 23 4.95 -3.61 8.25
CA ARG A 23 5.33 -4.56 7.19
C ARG A 23 6.80 -4.36 6.83
N ASP A 24 7.50 -5.45 6.55
CA ASP A 24 8.92 -5.40 6.22
C ASP A 24 9.24 -4.65 4.92
N THR A 25 8.30 -4.64 3.98
CA THR A 25 8.44 -3.95 2.70
C THR A 25 7.10 -3.39 2.22
N CYS A 26 7.14 -2.38 1.36
CA CYS A 26 5.98 -1.85 0.65
C CYS A 26 5.32 -2.93 -0.23
N MET A 27 6.11 -3.88 -0.76
CA MET A 27 5.58 -5.01 -1.53
C MET A 27 4.76 -5.98 -0.66
N ALA A 28 5.22 -6.24 0.57
CA ALA A 28 4.47 -7.05 1.54
C ALA A 28 3.13 -6.36 1.86
N PHE A 29 3.14 -5.05 2.13
CA PHE A 29 1.92 -4.27 2.33
C PHE A 29 0.98 -4.35 1.11
N ALA A 30 1.49 -4.22 -0.12
CA ALA A 30 0.69 -4.32 -1.33
C ALA A 30 0.01 -5.69 -1.50
N THR A 31 0.70 -6.76 -1.11
CA THR A 31 0.16 -8.13 -1.17
C THR A 31 -0.90 -8.33 -0.09
N ASP A 32 -0.60 -7.93 1.16
CA ASP A 32 -1.54 -7.98 2.28
C ASP A 32 -2.82 -7.19 2.00
N LEU A 33 -2.70 -6.06 1.31
CA LEU A 33 -3.83 -5.21 0.93
C LEU A 33 -4.77 -5.93 -0.05
N LEU A 34 -4.22 -6.73 -0.96
CA LEU A 34 -5.00 -7.56 -1.89
C LEU A 34 -5.66 -8.75 -1.22
N GLU A 35 -5.00 -9.32 -0.21
CA GLU A 35 -5.55 -10.38 0.62
C GLU A 35 -6.57 -9.87 1.65
N ARG A 36 -6.73 -8.54 1.77
CA ARG A 36 -7.58 -7.86 2.77
C ARG A 36 -7.13 -8.12 4.21
N ASN A 37 -5.84 -8.44 4.40
CA ASN A 37 -5.20 -8.52 5.71
C ASN A 37 -4.99 -7.13 6.32
N VAL A 38 -4.99 -6.09 5.48
CA VAL A 38 -4.76 -4.68 5.86
C VAL A 38 -5.68 -3.74 5.09
N VAL A 39 -5.76 -2.51 5.55
CA VAL A 39 -6.45 -1.42 4.86
C VAL A 39 -5.45 -0.34 4.42
N VAL A 40 -5.81 0.44 3.40
CA VAL A 40 -4.98 1.56 2.90
C VAL A 40 -4.62 2.54 4.01
N GLN A 41 -5.52 2.69 5.00
CA GLN A 41 -5.34 3.59 6.14
C GLN A 41 -4.25 3.15 7.12
N ASP A 42 -3.83 1.88 7.08
CA ASP A 42 -2.75 1.37 7.93
C ASP A 42 -1.38 1.92 7.53
N CYS A 43 -1.27 2.53 6.34
CA CYS A 43 -0.06 3.20 5.90
C CYS A 43 -0.17 4.72 6.10
N SER A 44 0.50 5.22 7.14
CA SER A 44 0.59 6.66 7.46
C SER A 44 1.08 7.50 6.27
N HIS A 45 2.04 6.96 5.50
CA HIS A 45 2.58 7.59 4.30
C HIS A 45 1.55 7.75 3.18
N LEU A 46 0.61 6.80 3.04
CA LEU A 46 -0.48 6.93 2.07
C LEU A 46 -1.53 7.92 2.56
N MET A 47 -1.90 7.85 3.84
CA MET A 47 -2.89 8.76 4.42
C MET A 47 -2.50 10.24 4.38
N GLN A 48 -1.20 10.53 4.32
CA GLN A 48 -0.68 11.89 4.16
C GLN A 48 -0.56 12.33 2.70
N ASP A 49 -0.77 11.45 1.72
CA ASP A 49 -0.65 11.79 0.31
C ASP A 49 -1.99 12.34 -0.24
N PRO A 50 -2.08 13.65 -0.53
CA PRO A 50 -3.32 14.26 -1.02
C PRO A 50 -3.73 13.78 -2.42
N LYS A 51 -2.89 12.99 -3.11
CA LYS A 51 -3.19 12.45 -4.45
C LYS A 51 -4.17 11.28 -4.45
N GLN A 52 -4.47 10.71 -3.30
CA GLN A 52 -5.34 9.54 -3.16
C GLN A 52 -6.82 9.90 -2.91
N ALA A 53 -7.12 11.19 -2.76
CA ALA A 53 -8.46 11.71 -2.51
C ALA A 53 -9.26 12.05 -3.79
N LYS A 54 -8.99 11.38 -4.92
CA LYS A 54 -9.72 11.60 -6.18
C LYS A 54 -10.38 10.34 -6.71
#